data_AF-A0A3D4XCD3-F1
#
_entry.id   AF-A0A3D4XCD3-F1
#
_cell.length_a   1.000
_cell.length_b   1.000
_cell.length_c   1.000
_cell.angle_alpha   90.00
_cell.angle_beta   90.00
_cell.angle_gamma   90.00
#
_symmetry.space_group_name_H-M   'P 1'
#
loop_
_entity.id
_entity.type
_entity.pdbx_description
1 polymer ?
#
loop_
_entity_poly.entity_id
_entity_poly.type
_entity_poly.pdbx_seq_one_letter_code
_entity_poly.pdbx_strand_id
1 'polypeptide(L)'
;PCGPVPMALLGIAVWSSAQVLNTPVIAVYRFGVYGFVFFLGYYLFSRETAMACLSQYGPFFAAAAFALETLYTCRYFGCNYAVSPAVNCPLAVACLWFACLGILGCMKRYGDRTSPLARWMGKKSWGLYIFHYLPLSVCGMLLTEHTALPPVCIYLLTGAAAFLGAYVLYEVISRVPVLRWCVLGIRRTKKENHV
;
A
#
# COMPACT_ATOMS: atom_id res chain seq x y z
N PRO A 1 9.13 7.75 -19.12
CA PRO A 1 10.21 8.59 -18.54
C PRO A 1 11.39 7.74 -18.10
N CYS A 2 12.48 7.73 -18.88
CA CYS A 2 13.71 7.02 -18.52
C CYS A 2 14.64 7.98 -17.77
N GLY A 3 14.41 8.16 -16.47
CA GLY A 3 15.28 8.94 -15.59
C GLY A 3 14.66 9.15 -14.20
N PRO A 4 15.48 9.44 -13.17
CA PRO A 4 14.99 9.62 -11.79
C PRO A 4 14.19 10.92 -11.63
N VAL A 5 14.56 11.96 -12.37
CA VAL A 5 13.92 13.28 -12.27
C VAL A 5 12.44 13.25 -12.66
N PRO A 6 12.04 12.71 -13.83
CA PRO A 6 10.62 12.62 -14.15
C PRO A 6 9.82 11.76 -13.17
N MET A 7 10.41 10.70 -12.60
CA MET A 7 9.75 9.87 -11.59
C MET A 7 9.53 10.64 -10.28
N ALA A 8 10.51 11.43 -9.86
CA ALA A 8 10.35 12.34 -8.72
C ALA A 8 9.27 13.40 -8.99
N LEU A 9 9.29 14.02 -10.17
CA LEU A 9 8.36 15.09 -10.54
C LEU A 9 6.90 14.63 -10.66
N LEU A 10 6.65 13.35 -10.97
CA LEU A 10 5.29 12.79 -10.86
C LEU A 10 4.70 12.96 -9.45
N GLY A 11 5.52 13.11 -8.42
CA GLY A 11 5.09 13.43 -7.06
C GLY A 11 4.29 14.73 -6.97
N ILE A 12 4.52 15.70 -7.87
CA ILE A 12 3.71 16.92 -7.96
C ILE A 12 2.28 16.56 -8.39
N ALA A 13 2.13 15.73 -9.42
CA ALA A 13 0.82 15.27 -9.88
C ALA A 13 0.12 14.41 -8.81
N VAL A 14 0.88 13.56 -8.09
CA VAL A 14 0.37 12.79 -6.95
C VAL A 14 -0.14 13.75 -5.87
N TRP A 15 0.62 14.77 -5.50
CA TRP A 15 0.20 15.76 -4.50
C TRP A 15 -1.03 16.56 -4.93
N SER A 16 -1.09 17.01 -6.18
CA SER A 16 -2.25 17.70 -6.74
C SER A 16 -3.50 16.83 -6.71
N SER A 17 -3.38 15.55 -7.10
CA SER A 17 -4.49 14.59 -7.00
C SER A 17 -4.95 14.35 -5.56
N ALA A 18 -4.05 14.53 -4.60
CA ALA A 18 -4.31 14.41 -3.17
C ALA A 18 -5.13 15.56 -2.58
N GLN A 19 -5.37 16.63 -3.35
CA GLN A 19 -6.18 17.78 -2.93
C GLN A 19 -7.65 17.67 -3.37
N VAL A 20 -7.96 16.81 -4.33
CA VAL A 20 -9.31 16.69 -4.93
C VAL A 20 -10.01 15.40 -4.52
N LEU A 21 -11.34 15.40 -4.53
CA LEU A 21 -12.18 14.23 -4.24
C LEU A 21 -11.87 13.56 -2.88
N ASN A 22 -11.47 14.35 -1.88
CA ASN A 22 -11.34 13.90 -0.50
C ASN A 22 -12.72 13.95 0.19
N THR A 23 -13.11 12.88 0.88
CA THR A 23 -14.41 12.90 1.60
C THR A 23 -14.30 13.70 2.90
N PRO A 24 -15.31 14.51 3.25
CA PRO A 24 -15.26 15.34 4.46
C PRO A 24 -15.50 14.56 5.75
N VAL A 25 -16.20 13.42 5.69
CA VAL A 25 -16.57 12.62 6.87
C VAL A 25 -15.48 11.61 7.24
N ILE A 26 -14.88 10.95 6.26
CA ILE A 26 -13.80 9.98 6.48
C ILE A 26 -12.53 10.55 5.86
N ALA A 27 -11.74 11.25 6.67
CA ALA A 27 -10.57 12.00 6.20
C ALA A 27 -9.52 11.13 5.46
N VAL A 28 -9.52 9.82 5.71
CA VAL A 28 -8.66 8.85 5.03
C VAL A 28 -9.23 8.36 3.70
N TYR A 29 -10.48 8.63 3.34
CA TYR A 29 -11.03 8.30 2.02
C TYR A 29 -10.71 9.40 1.01
N ARG A 30 -9.58 9.21 0.34
CA ARG A 30 -8.95 10.18 -0.56
C ARG A 30 -8.99 9.69 -2.00
N PHE A 31 -10.17 9.73 -2.61
CA PHE A 31 -10.42 9.13 -3.92
C PHE A 31 -9.50 9.68 -5.02
N GLY A 32 -9.17 10.97 -4.99
CA GLY A 32 -8.31 11.61 -5.98
C GLY A 32 -6.93 10.94 -6.05
N VAL A 33 -6.20 10.91 -4.93
CA VAL A 33 -4.87 10.29 -4.90
C VAL A 33 -4.92 8.78 -5.07
N TYR A 34 -5.89 8.09 -4.45
CA TYR A 34 -6.00 6.63 -4.57
C TYR A 34 -6.27 6.19 -6.01
N GLY A 35 -7.21 6.85 -6.70
CA GLY A 35 -7.46 6.60 -8.12
C GLY A 35 -6.25 6.91 -8.98
N PHE A 36 -5.60 8.06 -8.74
CA PHE A 36 -4.43 8.46 -9.53
C PHE A 36 -3.25 7.50 -9.40
N VAL A 37 -2.87 7.12 -8.17
CA VAL A 37 -1.76 6.18 -7.94
C VAL A 37 -2.09 4.77 -8.41
N PHE A 38 -3.37 4.35 -8.35
CA PHE A 38 -3.82 3.09 -8.94
C PHE A 38 -3.56 3.07 -10.46
N PHE A 39 -3.96 4.13 -11.17
CA PHE A 39 -3.71 4.24 -12.62
C PHE A 39 -2.23 4.38 -12.95
N LEU A 40 -1.42 5.05 -12.13
CA LEU A 40 0.04 5.06 -12.28
C LEU A 40 0.62 3.65 -12.16
N GLY A 41 0.18 2.88 -11.15
CA GLY A 41 0.53 1.47 -11.02
C GLY A 41 0.19 0.67 -12.27
N TYR A 42 -1.04 0.83 -12.77
CA TYR A 42 -1.54 0.07 -13.90
C TYR A 42 -0.94 0.46 -15.25
N TYR A 43 -0.73 1.75 -15.54
CA TYR A 43 -0.28 2.21 -16.87
C TYR A 43 1.21 2.49 -16.97
N LEU A 44 1.87 2.86 -15.87
CA LEU A 44 3.28 3.22 -15.86
C LEU A 44 4.13 2.10 -15.26
N PHE A 45 3.87 1.71 -14.01
CA PHE A 45 4.73 0.74 -13.29
C PHE A 45 4.48 -0.73 -13.67
N SER A 46 3.40 -1.03 -14.38
CA SER A 46 3.21 -2.34 -15.03
C SER A 46 4.16 -2.57 -16.21
N ARG A 47 4.80 -1.51 -16.74
CA ARG A 47 5.72 -1.62 -17.87
C ARG A 47 7.12 -1.97 -17.39
N GLU A 48 7.69 -3.03 -17.95
CA GLU A 48 9.07 -3.46 -17.65
C GLU A 48 10.10 -2.34 -17.88
N THR A 49 9.92 -1.49 -18.89
CA THR A 49 10.84 -0.37 -19.17
C THR A 49 10.86 0.66 -18.04
N ALA A 50 9.70 0.98 -17.45
CA ALA A 50 9.62 1.89 -16.32
C ALA A 50 10.24 1.27 -15.06
N MET A 51 9.96 -0.02 -14.80
CA MET A 51 10.51 -0.74 -13.65
C MET A 51 12.02 -0.95 -13.75
N ALA A 52 12.54 -1.27 -14.93
CA ALA A 52 13.97 -1.39 -15.19
C ALA A 52 14.68 -0.06 -14.91
N CYS A 53 14.12 1.05 -15.39
CA CYS A 53 14.66 2.38 -15.09
C CYS A 53 14.63 2.68 -13.59
N LEU A 54 13.48 2.46 -12.92
CA LEU A 54 13.33 2.71 -11.49
C LEU A 54 14.31 1.90 -10.64
N SER A 55 14.57 0.64 -11.03
CA SER A 55 15.47 -0.26 -10.30
C SER A 55 16.89 0.30 -10.15
N GLN A 56 17.37 1.07 -11.13
CA GLN A 56 18.70 1.68 -11.09
C GLN A 56 18.83 2.70 -9.95
N TYR A 57 17.73 3.39 -9.63
CA TYR A 57 17.67 4.50 -8.67
C TYR A 57 16.93 4.16 -7.37
N GLY A 58 16.45 2.92 -7.20
CA GLY A 58 15.71 2.47 -6.01
C GLY A 58 16.37 2.88 -4.67
N PRO A 59 17.67 2.58 -4.45
CA PRO A 59 18.37 2.99 -3.23
C PRO A 59 18.38 4.50 -2.99
N PHE A 60 18.51 5.31 -4.04
CA PHE A 60 18.48 6.77 -3.93
C PHE A 60 17.10 7.25 -3.47
N PHE A 61 16.03 6.72 -4.07
CA PHE A 61 14.67 7.03 -3.65
C PHE A 61 14.39 6.55 -2.22
N ALA A 62 14.88 5.38 -1.82
CA ALA A 62 14.74 4.87 -0.46
C ALA A 62 15.48 5.76 0.57
N ALA A 63 16.70 6.20 0.27
CA ALA A 63 17.44 7.13 1.12
C ALA A 63 16.73 8.48 1.25
N ALA A 64 16.23 9.03 0.14
CA ALA A 64 15.44 10.26 0.15
C ALA A 64 14.12 10.08 0.92
N ALA A 65 13.44 8.94 0.78
CA ALA A 65 12.24 8.62 1.54
C ALA A 65 12.51 8.64 3.05
N PHE A 66 13.58 7.98 3.49
CA PHE A 66 13.98 7.96 4.91
C PHE A 66 14.27 9.36 5.47
N ALA A 67 14.97 10.20 4.71
CA ALA A 67 15.23 11.59 5.10
C ALA A 67 13.93 12.41 5.21
N LEU A 68 13.04 12.30 4.21
CA LEU A 68 11.75 12.99 4.20
C LEU A 68 10.81 12.49 5.30
N GLU A 69 10.82 11.19 5.59
CA GLU A 69 10.02 10.58 6.64
C GLU A 69 10.51 10.98 8.03
N THR A 70 11.83 11.07 8.23
CA THR A 70 12.43 11.63 9.46
C THR A 70 11.97 13.07 9.65
N LEU A 71 12.08 13.91 8.61
CA LEU A 71 11.63 15.31 8.66
C LEU A 71 10.13 15.42 8.95
N TYR A 72 9.31 14.60 8.30
CA TYR A 72 7.87 14.56 8.51
C TYR A 72 7.53 14.18 9.95
N THR A 73 8.19 13.13 10.46
CA THR A 73 8.00 12.65 11.82
C THR A 73 8.40 13.72 12.83
N CYS A 74 9.56 14.36 12.67
CA CYS A 74 9.97 15.48 13.54
C CYS A 74 8.96 16.63 13.52
N ARG A 75 8.37 16.94 12.37
CA ARG A 75 7.44 18.07 12.22
C ARG A 75 6.04 17.81 12.76
N TYR A 76 5.56 16.57 12.65
CA TYR A 76 4.19 16.17 13.00
C TYR A 76 4.14 15.17 14.14
N PHE A 77 5.21 15.06 14.94
CA PHE A 77 5.27 14.14 16.07
C PHE A 77 4.11 14.41 17.04
N GLY A 78 3.37 13.36 17.40
CA GLY A 78 2.22 13.46 18.30
C GLY A 78 0.95 14.06 17.68
N CYS A 79 0.98 14.46 16.40
CA CYS A 79 -0.23 14.90 15.69
C CYS A 79 -1.06 13.70 15.22
N ASN A 80 -2.35 13.93 15.00
CA ASN A 80 -3.19 12.97 14.31
C ASN A 80 -2.86 12.95 12.81
N TYR A 81 -2.16 11.91 12.37
CA TYR A 81 -1.73 11.73 10.98
C TYR A 81 -2.87 11.44 9.99
N ALA A 82 -4.08 11.11 10.47
CA ALA A 82 -5.22 10.78 9.63
C ALA A 82 -5.99 12.01 9.13
N VAL A 83 -5.65 13.21 9.61
CA VAL A 83 -6.38 14.46 9.31
C VAL A 83 -5.48 15.52 8.71
N SER A 84 -6.11 16.49 8.03
CA SER A 84 -5.44 17.70 7.54
C SER A 84 -4.92 18.55 8.70
N PRO A 85 -3.74 19.18 8.60
CA PRO A 85 -2.87 19.26 7.43
C PRO A 85 -1.87 18.11 7.29
N ALA A 86 -1.75 17.23 8.29
CA ALA A 86 -0.71 16.20 8.32
C ALA A 86 -0.82 15.25 7.11
N VAL A 87 -2.03 14.75 6.81
CA VAL A 87 -2.26 13.72 5.78
C VAL A 87 -2.08 14.22 4.33
N ASN A 88 -2.29 15.52 4.07
CA ASN A 88 -2.37 16.10 2.73
C ASN A 88 -1.29 17.15 2.43
N CYS A 89 -0.41 17.46 3.38
CA CYS A 89 0.70 18.37 3.15
C CYS A 89 1.67 17.83 2.09
N PRO A 90 2.40 18.72 1.39
CA PRO A 90 3.41 18.31 0.39
C PRO A 90 4.44 17.33 0.94
N LEU A 91 4.86 17.51 2.20
CA LEU A 91 5.85 16.67 2.84
C LEU A 91 5.35 15.21 3.03
N ALA A 92 4.09 15.03 3.44
CA ALA A 92 3.49 13.70 3.59
C ALA A 92 3.36 12.97 2.25
N VAL A 93 2.97 13.69 1.20
CA VAL A 93 2.87 13.08 -0.14
C VAL A 93 4.27 12.78 -0.69
N ALA A 94 5.23 13.67 -0.49
CA ALA A 94 6.61 13.46 -0.92
C ALA A 94 7.23 12.25 -0.23
N CYS A 95 7.12 12.11 1.10
CA CYS A 95 7.71 10.96 1.79
C CYS A 95 7.11 9.64 1.29
N LEU A 96 5.78 9.55 1.17
CA LEU A 96 5.10 8.35 0.67
C LEU A 96 5.41 8.06 -0.80
N TRP A 97 5.49 9.09 -1.65
CA TRP A 97 5.82 8.90 -3.06
C TRP A 97 7.24 8.37 -3.24
N PHE A 98 8.21 8.97 -2.56
CA PHE A 98 9.60 8.51 -2.58
C PHE A 98 9.74 7.12 -1.96
N ALA A 99 8.98 6.80 -0.89
CA ALA A 99 8.93 5.46 -0.32
C ALA A 99 8.41 4.43 -1.32
N CYS A 100 7.31 4.72 -2.03
CA CYS A 100 6.80 3.85 -3.09
C CYS A 100 7.85 3.61 -4.19
N LEU A 101 8.51 4.67 -4.69
CA LEU A 101 9.57 4.56 -5.69
C LEU A 101 10.76 3.74 -5.17
N GLY A 102 11.17 3.99 -3.93
CA GLY A 102 12.26 3.28 -3.27
C GLY A 102 11.97 1.80 -3.09
N ILE A 103 10.79 1.45 -2.56
CA ILE A 103 10.36 0.06 -2.36
C ILE A 103 10.27 -0.65 -3.72
N LEU A 104 9.56 -0.10 -4.70
CA LEU A 104 9.41 -0.72 -6.02
C LEU A 104 10.76 -0.89 -6.72
N GLY A 105 11.63 0.13 -6.69
CA GLY A 105 12.95 0.08 -7.31
C GLY A 105 13.89 -0.91 -6.63
N CYS A 106 13.97 -0.88 -5.29
CA CYS A 106 14.80 -1.80 -4.52
C CYS A 106 14.31 -3.25 -4.67
N MET A 107 12.99 -3.47 -4.62
CA MET A 107 12.44 -4.81 -4.81
C MET A 107 12.68 -5.32 -6.22
N LYS A 108 12.57 -4.49 -7.27
CA LYS A 108 12.95 -4.90 -8.62
C LYS A 108 14.45 -5.19 -8.76
N ARG A 109 15.33 -4.45 -8.07
CA ARG A 109 16.78 -4.63 -8.18
C ARG A 109 17.31 -5.81 -7.38
N TYR A 110 16.86 -5.97 -6.14
CA TYR A 110 17.43 -6.91 -5.18
C TYR A 110 16.49 -8.07 -4.84
N GLY A 111 15.19 -7.85 -4.98
CA GLY A 111 14.12 -8.77 -4.59
C GLY A 111 13.39 -9.46 -5.73
N ASP A 112 13.83 -9.29 -6.99
CA ASP A 112 13.19 -9.88 -8.19
C ASP A 112 13.53 -11.37 -8.33
N ARG A 113 13.15 -12.13 -7.30
CA ARG A 113 13.35 -13.58 -7.19
C ARG A 113 12.06 -14.23 -6.75
N THR A 114 11.70 -15.32 -7.42
CA THR A 114 10.44 -16.02 -7.16
C THR A 114 10.70 -17.32 -6.40
N SER A 115 10.55 -17.28 -5.07
CA SER A 115 10.56 -18.46 -4.19
C SER A 115 9.16 -19.11 -4.08
N PRO A 116 9.01 -20.34 -3.58
CA PRO A 116 7.69 -20.93 -3.31
C PRO A 116 6.81 -20.05 -2.42
N LEU A 117 7.40 -19.43 -1.40
CA LEU A 117 6.72 -18.47 -0.53
C LEU A 117 6.27 -17.23 -1.31
N ALA A 118 7.14 -16.63 -2.11
CA ALA A 118 6.80 -15.47 -2.93
C ALA A 118 5.67 -15.78 -3.93
N ARG A 119 5.69 -16.97 -4.55
CA ARG A 119 4.59 -17.46 -5.41
C ARG A 119 3.29 -17.59 -4.65
N TRP A 120 3.33 -18.14 -3.44
CA TRP A 120 2.15 -18.29 -2.59
C TRP A 120 1.57 -16.92 -2.19
N MET A 121 2.42 -16.00 -1.74
CA MET A 121 2.02 -14.63 -1.40
C MET A 121 1.45 -13.91 -2.62
N GLY A 122 2.06 -14.07 -3.80
CA GLY A 122 1.58 -13.48 -5.06
C GLY A 122 0.17 -13.94 -5.42
N LYS A 123 -0.17 -15.22 -5.20
CA LYS A 123 -1.54 -15.74 -5.41
C LYS A 123 -2.57 -15.17 -4.44
N LYS A 124 -2.13 -14.73 -3.25
CA LYS A 124 -2.98 -14.23 -2.16
C LYS A 124 -2.95 -12.71 -2.02
N SER A 125 -2.15 -12.01 -2.83
CA SER A 125 -1.91 -10.56 -2.73
C SER A 125 -3.20 -9.75 -2.88
N TRP A 126 -4.11 -10.19 -3.75
CA TRP A 126 -5.43 -9.57 -3.92
C TRP A 126 -6.27 -9.64 -2.64
N GLY A 127 -6.27 -10.81 -1.98
CA GLY A 127 -6.93 -10.98 -0.68
C GLY A 127 -6.33 -10.11 0.41
N LEU A 128 -4.99 -10.06 0.47
CA LEU A 128 -4.28 -9.17 1.39
C LEU A 128 -4.66 -7.71 1.16
N TYR A 129 -4.65 -7.25 -0.09
CA TYR A 129 -5.02 -5.88 -0.45
C TYR A 129 -6.44 -5.51 0.02
N ILE A 130 -7.43 -6.39 -0.18
CA ILE A 130 -8.80 -6.08 0.24
C ILE A 130 -8.97 -6.15 1.76
N PHE A 131 -8.46 -7.20 2.40
CA PHE A 131 -8.86 -7.53 3.77
C PHE A 131 -7.94 -6.98 4.85
N HIS A 132 -6.72 -6.52 4.56
CA HIS A 132 -5.75 -6.14 5.61
C HIS A 132 -6.22 -5.03 6.55
N TYR A 133 -7.06 -4.10 6.07
CA TYR A 133 -7.45 -2.95 6.87
C TYR A 133 -8.33 -3.33 8.08
N LEU A 134 -9.27 -4.27 7.91
CA LEU A 134 -10.20 -4.63 8.97
C LEU A 134 -9.50 -5.27 10.20
N PRO A 135 -8.69 -6.34 10.05
CA PRO A 135 -7.92 -6.90 11.16
C PRO A 135 -6.95 -5.90 11.77
N LEU A 136 -6.31 -5.07 10.94
CA LEU A 136 -5.39 -4.02 11.41
C LEU A 136 -6.12 -3.04 12.33
N SER A 137 -7.25 -2.48 11.89
CA SER A 137 -8.02 -1.51 12.66
C SER A 137 -8.61 -2.10 13.94
N VAL A 138 -9.19 -3.31 13.86
CA VAL A 138 -9.75 -3.98 15.04
C VAL A 138 -8.67 -4.28 16.07
N CYS A 139 -7.52 -4.82 15.63
CA CYS A 139 -6.40 -5.10 16.52
C CYS A 139 -5.84 -3.82 17.15
N GLY A 140 -5.67 -2.75 16.36
CA GLY A 140 -5.17 -1.47 16.85
C GLY A 140 -6.09 -0.86 17.91
N MET A 141 -7.40 -0.88 17.67
CA MET A 141 -8.41 -0.40 18.61
C MET A 141 -8.37 -1.21 19.91
N LEU A 142 -8.48 -2.54 19.82
CA LEU A 142 -8.50 -3.41 21.01
C LEU A 142 -7.21 -3.32 21.84
N LEU A 143 -6.04 -3.29 21.20
CA LEU A 143 -4.77 -3.17 21.91
C LEU A 143 -4.63 -1.81 22.60
N THR A 144 -5.08 -0.73 21.95
CA THR A 144 -4.97 0.63 22.51
C THR A 144 -5.97 0.86 23.65
N GLU A 145 -7.17 0.28 23.57
CA GLU A 145 -8.22 0.46 24.58
C GLU A 145 -8.07 -0.48 25.78
N HIS A 146 -7.51 -1.67 25.59
CA HIS A 146 -7.49 -2.71 26.62
C HIS A 146 -6.10 -3.11 27.12
N THR A 147 -5.02 -2.52 26.59
CA THR A 147 -3.66 -2.86 27.02
C THR A 147 -2.81 -1.60 27.21
N ALA A 148 -1.77 -1.71 28.02
CA ALA A 148 -0.74 -0.68 28.18
C ALA A 148 0.59 -1.10 27.52
N LEU A 149 0.50 -1.82 26.39
CA LEU A 149 1.69 -2.30 25.68
C LEU A 149 2.51 -1.13 25.12
N PRO A 150 3.85 -1.26 25.04
CA PRO A 150 4.67 -0.27 24.37
C PRO A 150 4.22 -0.06 22.91
N PRO A 151 4.31 1.18 22.36
CA PRO A 151 3.87 1.47 20.99
C PRO A 151 4.48 0.54 19.93
N VAL A 152 5.76 0.20 20.09
CA VAL A 152 6.46 -0.75 19.19
C VAL A 152 5.75 -2.10 19.14
N CYS A 153 5.30 -2.63 20.29
CA CYS A 153 4.56 -3.88 20.35
C CYS A 153 3.21 -3.75 19.65
N ILE A 154 2.50 -2.64 19.85
CA ILE A 154 1.21 -2.38 19.19
C ILE A 154 1.41 -2.36 17.67
N TYR A 155 2.41 -1.65 17.15
CA TYR A 155 2.71 -1.63 15.71
C TYR A 155 3.09 -3.00 15.14
N LEU A 156 3.89 -3.79 15.85
CA LEU A 156 4.25 -5.14 15.39
C LEU A 156 3.05 -6.09 15.39
N LEU A 157 2.22 -6.06 16.44
CA LEU A 157 1.04 -6.90 16.55
C LEU A 157 -0.04 -6.52 15.54
N THR A 158 -0.29 -5.23 15.33
CA THR A 158 -1.22 -4.75 14.30
C THR A 158 -0.73 -5.10 12.90
N GLY A 159 0.58 -5.00 12.63
CA GLY A 159 1.18 -5.50 11.40
C GLY A 159 0.95 -7.00 11.20
N ALA A 160 1.21 -7.82 12.22
CA ALA A 160 0.95 -9.25 12.17
C ALA A 160 -0.54 -9.56 11.94
N ALA A 161 -1.44 -8.84 12.63
CA ALA A 161 -2.89 -8.97 12.47
C ALA A 161 -3.34 -8.61 11.05
N ALA A 162 -2.78 -7.56 10.45
CA ALA A 162 -3.08 -7.15 9.08
C ALA A 162 -2.82 -8.28 8.08
N PHE A 163 -1.66 -8.94 8.17
CA PHE A 163 -1.31 -10.04 7.27
C PHE A 163 -2.09 -11.32 7.58
N LEU A 164 -1.99 -11.81 8.82
CA LEU A 164 -2.62 -13.07 9.22
C LEU A 164 -4.13 -13.00 9.11
N GLY A 165 -4.73 -11.93 9.63
CA GLY A 165 -6.17 -11.70 9.56
C GLY A 165 -6.67 -11.58 8.13
N ALA A 166 -5.92 -10.92 7.24
CA ALA A 166 -6.31 -10.84 5.83
C ALA A 166 -6.29 -12.21 5.14
N TYR A 167 -5.29 -13.04 5.42
CA TYR A 167 -5.23 -14.39 4.86
C TYR A 167 -6.36 -15.28 5.40
N VAL A 168 -6.69 -15.18 6.70
CA VAL A 168 -7.84 -15.90 7.29
C VAL A 168 -9.14 -15.44 6.66
N LEU A 169 -9.38 -14.12 6.57
CA LEU A 169 -10.58 -13.57 5.94
C LEU A 169 -10.69 -13.98 4.48
N TYR A 170 -9.57 -13.96 3.73
CA TYR A 170 -9.56 -14.45 2.36
C TYR A 170 -9.99 -15.91 2.25
N GLU A 171 -9.48 -16.78 3.12
CA GLU A 171 -9.87 -18.20 3.14
C GLU A 171 -11.35 -18.40 3.47
N VAL A 172 -11.91 -17.62 4.41
CA VAL A 172 -13.32 -17.72 4.79
C VAL A 172 -14.22 -17.19 3.66
N ILE A 173 -13.95 -15.98 3.17
CA ILE A 173 -14.78 -15.31 2.16
C ILE A 173 -14.72 -16.03 0.81
N SER A 174 -13.55 -16.57 0.43
CA SER A 174 -13.41 -17.32 -0.81
C SER A 174 -14.18 -18.65 -0.83
N ARG A 175 -14.61 -19.18 0.33
CA ARG A 175 -15.42 -20.41 0.41
C ARG A 175 -16.91 -20.17 0.21
N VAL A 176 -17.39 -18.96 0.47
CA VAL A 176 -18.81 -18.60 0.32
C VAL A 176 -19.06 -18.13 -1.12
N PRO A 177 -19.89 -18.83 -1.93
CA PRO A 177 -20.00 -18.54 -3.37
C PRO A 177 -20.41 -17.11 -3.71
N VAL A 178 -21.37 -16.56 -2.95
CA VAL A 178 -21.86 -15.18 -3.15
C VAL A 178 -20.77 -14.16 -2.81
N LEU A 179 -20.15 -14.29 -1.63
CA LEU A 179 -19.14 -13.34 -1.16
C LEU A 179 -17.86 -13.41 -2.00
N ARG A 180 -17.42 -14.61 -2.41
CA ARG A 180 -16.30 -14.78 -3.32
C ARG A 180 -16.52 -14.03 -4.64
N TRP A 181 -17.73 -14.04 -5.18
CA TRP A 181 -18.03 -13.33 -6.41
C TRP A 181 -18.15 -11.81 -6.17
N CYS A 182 -18.95 -11.38 -5.20
CA CYS A 182 -19.18 -9.95 -4.93
C CYS A 182 -17.92 -9.20 -4.46
N VAL A 183 -17.11 -9.80 -3.60
CA VAL A 183 -15.97 -9.13 -2.95
C VAL A 183 -14.67 -9.39 -3.69
N LEU A 184 -14.43 -10.64 -4.11
CA LEU A 184 -13.16 -11.02 -4.74
C LEU A 184 -13.21 -11.02 -6.27
N GLY A 185 -14.40 -10.94 -6.88
CA GLY A 185 -14.56 -11.05 -8.33
C GLY A 185 -14.28 -12.44 -8.90
N ILE A 186 -14.08 -13.46 -8.06
CA ILE A 186 -13.68 -14.80 -8.51
C ILE A 186 -14.92 -15.59 -8.95
N ARG A 187 -15.03 -15.82 -10.26
CA ARG A 187 -16.06 -16.68 -10.86
C ARG A 187 -15.64 -18.15 -10.79
N ARG A 188 -16.61 -19.05 -10.68
CA ARG A 188 -16.36 -20.50 -10.85
C ARG A 188 -16.07 -20.72 -12.34
N THR A 189 -14.86 -21.15 -12.69
CA THR A 189 -14.60 -21.73 -14.01
C THR A 189 -15.43 -22.99 -14.12
N LYS A 190 -16.35 -23.05 -15.10
CA LYS A 190 -16.93 -24.32 -15.54
C LYS A 190 -15.76 -25.18 -16.02
N LYS A 191 -15.58 -26.38 -15.47
CA LYS A 191 -14.74 -27.38 -16.13
C LYS A 191 -15.33 -27.59 -17.52
N GLU A 192 -14.59 -27.23 -18.56
CA GLU A 192 -14.84 -27.80 -19.88
C GLU A 192 -14.61 -29.30 -19.73
N ASN A 193 -15.72 -30.05 -19.78
CA ASN A 193 -15.66 -31.49 -19.96
C ASN A 193 -15.12 -31.71 -21.38
N HIS A 194 -13.81 -31.89 -21.51
CA HIS A 194 -13.25 -32.54 -22.68
C HIS A 194 -13.68 -34.00 -22.62
N VAL A 195 -14.75 -34.31 -23.36
CA VAL A 195 -15.01 -35.64 -23.92
C VAL A 195 -14.47 -35.61 -25.34
#